data_AF-A0A3C1U2H1-F1
#
_entry.id   AF-A0A3C1U2H1-F1
#
_cell.length_a   1.000
_cell.length_b   1.000
_cell.length_c   1.000
_cell.angle_alpha   90.00
_cell.angle_beta   90.00
_cell.angle_gamma   90.00
#
_symmetry.space_group_name_H-M   'P 1'
#
loop_
_entity.id
_entity.type
_entity.pdbx_description
1 polymer ?
#
loop_
_entity_poly.entity_id
_entity_poly.type
_entity_poly.pdbx_seq_one_letter_code
_entity_poly.pdbx_strand_id
1 'polypeptide(L)' 'DPLPLPLDAVDEGTLIADIIMSPTETAWMKSASDRGLSVHPGRHMLDCQIELIGSFTGAL' A
#
# COMPACT_ATOMS: atom_id res chain seq x y z
N ASP A 1 -1.97 16.77 -4.48
CA ASP A 1 -2.41 16.57 -3.08
C ASP A 1 -1.23 16.53 -2.14
N PRO A 2 -1.39 17.01 -0.91
CA PRO A 2 -0.40 16.79 0.14
C PRO A 2 -0.20 15.28 0.37
N LEU A 3 1.00 14.90 0.81
CA LEU A 3 1.25 13.52 1.21
C LEU A 3 0.35 13.16 2.40
N PRO A 4 -0.16 11.91 2.49
CA PRO A 4 -1.04 11.47 3.58
C PRO A 4 -0.44 11.71 4.97
N LEU A 5 0.86 11.42 5.13
CA LEU A 5 1.62 11.61 6.36
C LEU A 5 3.05 12.05 6.03
N PRO A 6 3.67 12.89 6.88
CA PRO A 6 5.09 13.24 6.74
C PRO A 6 5.95 12.00 6.96
N LEU A 7 7.01 11.88 6.18
CA LEU A 7 7.93 10.73 6.25
C LEU A 7 9.14 11.02 7.15
N ASP A 8 9.39 12.28 7.52
CA ASP A 8 10.62 12.73 8.18
C ASP A 8 10.95 12.00 9.49
N ALA A 9 9.92 11.64 10.26
CA ALA A 9 10.05 10.96 11.56
C ALA A 9 9.73 9.45 11.50
N VAL A 10 9.61 8.88 10.30
CA VAL A 10 9.31 7.46 10.12
C VAL A 10 10.59 6.64 10.31
N ASP A 11 10.55 5.67 11.22
CA ASP A 11 11.64 4.71 11.44
C ASP A 11 12.02 3.96 10.16
N GLU A 12 13.31 3.70 9.96
CA GLU A 12 13.85 3.03 8.76
C GLU A 12 13.22 1.65 8.49
N GLY A 13 12.75 0.96 9.53
CA GLY A 13 12.08 -0.34 9.44
C GLY A 13 10.59 -0.27 9.08
N THR A 14 10.03 0.92 8.87
CA THR A 14 8.59 1.09 8.61
C THR A 14 8.25 0.75 7.17
N LEU A 15 7.15 -0.01 7.01
CA LEU A 15 6.54 -0.29 5.71
C LEU A 15 5.47 0.76 5.40
N ILE A 16 5.60 1.44 4.25
CA ILE A 16 4.58 2.35 3.73
C ILE A 16 3.64 1.58 2.80
N ALA A 17 2.40 1.36 3.21
CA ALA A 17 1.38 0.69 2.41
C ALA A 17 0.29 1.68 1.99
N ASP A 18 -0.13 1.61 0.73
CA ASP A 18 -1.17 2.48 0.17
C ASP A 18 -2.23 1.65 -0.56
N ILE A 19 -3.52 1.97 -0.36
CA ILE A 19 -4.64 1.22 -0.94
C ILE A 19 -5.05 1.72 -2.33
N ILE A 20 -4.47 2.82 -2.79
CA ILE A 20 -4.76 3.37 -4.12
C ILE A 20 -4.31 2.36 -5.20
N MET A 21 -5.25 2.01 -6.09
CA MET A 21 -5.05 1.01 -7.15
C MET A 21 -4.54 1.61 -8.46
N SER A 22 -4.77 2.91 -8.67
CA SER A 22 -4.37 3.62 -9.88
C SER A 22 -4.02 5.07 -9.52
N PRO A 23 -2.75 5.48 -9.66
CA PRO A 23 -1.60 4.67 -10.10
C PRO A 23 -1.18 3.60 -9.07
N THR A 24 -0.48 2.55 -9.51
CA THR A 24 0.05 1.49 -8.62
C THR A 24 1.10 2.02 -7.64
N GLU A 25 1.92 2.97 -8.08
CA GLU A 25 2.86 3.68 -7.21
C GLU A 25 2.36 5.11 -7.03
N THR A 26 2.00 5.46 -5.80
CA THR A 26 1.55 6.80 -5.45
C THR A 26 2.74 7.73 -5.23
N ALA A 27 2.50 9.04 -5.25
CA ALA A 27 3.55 10.01 -4.92
C ALA A 27 4.12 9.80 -3.50
N TRP A 28 3.31 9.27 -2.58
CA TRP A 28 3.73 8.97 -1.22
C TRP A 28 4.65 7.75 -1.15
N MET A 29 4.29 6.67 -1.85
CA MET A 29 5.15 5.51 -2.00
C MET A 29 6.47 5.88 -2.67
N LYS A 30 6.44 6.65 -3.76
CA LYS A 30 7.66 7.11 -4.42
C LYS A 30 8.56 7.89 -3.47
N SER A 31 8.00 8.85 -2.72
CA SER A 31 8.76 9.62 -1.72
C SER A 31 9.30 8.76 -0.58
N ALA A 32 8.66 7.65 -0.24
CA ALA A 32 9.13 6.70 0.76
C ALA A 32 10.28 5.84 0.21
N SER A 33 10.12 5.28 -0.98
CA SER A 33 11.16 4.53 -1.70
C SER A 33 12.43 5.36 -1.91
N ASP A 34 12.28 6.63 -2.29
CA ASP A 34 13.41 7.56 -2.48
C ASP A 34 14.20 7.81 -1.18
N ARG A 35 13.57 7.56 -0.01
CA ARG A 35 14.19 7.64 1.32
C ARG A 35 14.70 6.29 1.84
N GLY A 36 14.61 5.23 1.03
CA GLY A 36 15.03 3.87 1.40
C GLY A 36 14.01 3.08 2.23
N LEU A 37 12.80 3.63 2.44
CA LEU A 37 11.74 2.89 3.13
C LEU A 37 11.16 1.82 2.21
N SER A 38 10.70 0.73 2.82
CA SER A 38 9.95 -0.30 2.10
C SER A 38 8.55 0.20 1.78
N VAL A 39 8.04 -0.16 0.59
CA VAL A 39 6.68 0.20 0.16
C VAL A 39 5.87 -1.04 -0.23
N HIS A 40 4.56 -0.97 -0.03
CA HIS A 40 3.63 -2.04 -0.38
C HIS A 40 2.43 -1.49 -1.17
N PRO A 41 2.26 -1.87 -2.45
CA PRO A 41 1.12 -1.42 -3.26
C PRO A 41 -0.19 -2.09 -2.85
N GLY A 42 -1.32 -1.41 -3.08
CA GLY A 42 -2.65 -1.87 -2.64
C GLY A 42 -3.15 -3.14 -3.33
N ARG A 43 -2.57 -3.51 -4.49
CA ARG A 43 -3.02 -4.68 -5.27
C ARG A 43 -3.05 -5.97 -4.45
N HIS A 44 -2.06 -6.23 -3.61
CA HIS A 44 -2.03 -7.48 -2.85
C HIS A 44 -3.16 -7.55 -1.79
N MET A 45 -3.63 -6.41 -1.27
CA MET A 45 -4.80 -6.36 -0.40
C MET A 45 -6.05 -6.81 -1.16
N LEU A 46 -6.26 -6.29 -2.38
CA LEU A 46 -7.39 -6.67 -3.21
C LEU A 46 -7.34 -8.16 -3.60
N ASP A 47 -6.17 -8.67 -3.97
CA ASP A 47 -6.00 -10.09 -4.33
C ASP A 47 -6.41 -11.01 -3.15
N CYS A 48 -5.92 -10.73 -1.94
CA CYS A 48 -6.31 -11.48 -0.74
C CYS A 48 -7.80 -11.31 -0.40
N GLN A 49 -8.36 -10.11 -0.59
CA GLN A 49 -9.77 -9.84 -0.32
C GLN A 49 -10.69 -10.62 -1.26
N ILE A 50 -10.34 -10.75 -2.54
CA ILE A 50 -11.10 -11.56 -3.49
C ILE A 50 -11.19 -13.01 -3.00
N GLU A 51 -10.06 -13.58 -2.58
CA GLU A 51 -10.02 -14.95 -2.04
C GLU A 51 -10.87 -15.11 -0.78
N LEU A 52 -10.72 -14.19 0.18
CA LEU A 52 -11.46 -14.21 1.44
C LEU A 52 -12.96 -14.04 1.23
N ILE A 53 -13.37 -13.08 0.39
CA ILE A 53 -14.77 -12.79 0.11
C ILE A 53 -15.41 -13.94 -0.66
N GLY A 54 -14.75 -14.46 -1.70
CA GLY A 54 -15.30 -15.59 -2.46
C GLY A 54 -15.41 -16.84 -1.59
N SER A 55 -14.43 -17.12 -0.73
CA SER A 55 -14.48 -18.24 0.22
C SER A 55 -15.63 -18.10 1.22
N PHE A 56 -15.85 -16.89 1.75
CA PHE A 56 -16.93 -16.62 2.71
C PHE A 56 -18.32 -16.69 2.06
N THR A 57 -18.45 -16.24 0.81
CA THR A 57 -19.73 -16.18 0.10
C THR A 57 -20.08 -17.47 -0.64
N GLY A 58 -19.14 -18.40 -0.81
CA GLY A 58 -19.31 -19.59 -1.64
C GLY A 58 -19.25 -19.31 -3.14
N ALA A 59 -18.64 -18.18 -3.53
CA ALA A 59 -18.42 -17.79 -4.92
C ALA A 59 -17.05 -18.26 -5.47
N LEU A 60 -16.20 -18.83 -4.60
CA LEU A 60 -14.95 -19.51 -4.92
C LEU A 60 -15.03 -20.99 -4.55
#